data_AF-A0A842WC64-F1
#
_entry.id   AF-A0A842WC64-F1
#
_cell.length_a   1.000
_cell.length_b   1.000
_cell.length_c   1.000
_cell.angle_alpha   90.00
_cell.angle_beta   90.00
_cell.angle_gamma   90.00
#
_symmetry.space_group_name_H-M   'P 1'
#
loop_
_entity.id
_entity.type
_entity.pdbx_description
1 polymer ?
#
loop_
_entity_poly.entity_id
_entity_poly.type
_entity_poly.pdbx_seq_one_letter_code
_entity_poly.pdbx_strand_id
1 'polypeptide(L)'
;MKTVSPDDARGLILSGKAPSGLHVEGYLYLHGCTSINSLPEGLHVGGYLYLVGCTSLKSLPEGMHVRGSLYLFKCTSLKRLPYSIHVGGSILCDPELIENLPYEDLPLYMGLKWDNQKTFDKRLEGAL
;
A
#
# COMPACT_ATOMS: atom_id res chain seq x y z
N MET A 1 -0.25 21.84 5.31
CA MET A 1 0.65 21.17 4.34
C MET A 1 0.05 21.34 2.96
N LYS A 2 0.86 21.54 1.92
CA LYS A 2 0.36 21.75 0.55
C LYS A 2 0.08 20.38 -0.08
N THR A 3 -1.18 20.13 -0.41
CA THR A 3 -1.60 18.94 -1.17
C THR A 3 -1.41 19.17 -2.67
N VAL A 4 -1.33 18.08 -3.42
CA VAL A 4 -1.35 18.07 -4.89
C VAL A 4 -2.49 17.18 -5.38
N SER A 5 -3.01 17.49 -6.58
CA SER A 5 -4.02 16.66 -7.23
C SER A 5 -3.47 15.25 -7.55
N PRO A 6 -4.33 14.22 -7.67
CA PRO A 6 -3.91 12.90 -8.13
C PRO A 6 -3.12 12.90 -9.44
N ASP A 7 -3.54 13.74 -10.39
CA ASP A 7 -2.96 13.80 -11.72
C ASP A 7 -1.57 14.44 -11.68
N ASP A 8 -1.39 15.52 -10.93
CA ASP A 8 -0.09 16.15 -10.71
C ASP A 8 0.85 15.21 -9.96
N ALA A 9 0.36 14.55 -8.91
CA ALA A 9 1.12 13.56 -8.15
C ALA A 9 1.61 12.42 -9.04
N ARG A 10 0.71 11.87 -9.87
CA ARG A 10 1.05 10.83 -10.84
C ARG A 10 2.13 11.31 -11.81
N GLY A 11 2.00 12.51 -12.36
CA GLY A 11 3.00 13.11 -13.25
C GLY A 11 4.38 13.25 -12.59
N LEU A 12 4.41 13.73 -11.34
CA LEU A 12 5.64 13.87 -10.56
C LEU A 12 6.31 12.52 -10.29
N ILE A 13 5.53 11.50 -9.91
CA ILE A 13 6.05 10.15 -9.64
C ILE A 13 6.62 9.52 -10.91
N LEU A 14 5.88 9.56 -12.01
CA LEU A 14 6.31 8.95 -13.27
C LEU A 14 7.49 9.66 -13.93
N SER A 15 7.67 10.95 -13.66
CA SER A 15 8.83 11.71 -14.12
C SER A 15 10.03 11.62 -13.17
N GLY A 16 9.91 10.92 -12.03
CA GLY A 16 10.96 10.82 -11.02
C GLY A 16 11.25 12.14 -10.28
N LYS A 17 10.31 13.09 -10.33
CA LYS A 17 10.44 14.44 -9.75
C LYS A 17 9.61 14.62 -8.48
N ALA A 18 8.95 13.57 -8.01
CA ALA A 18 8.16 13.63 -6.78
C ALA A 18 9.06 13.91 -5.57
N PRO A 19 8.77 14.96 -4.78
CA PRO A 19 9.51 15.25 -3.55
C PRO A 19 9.17 14.23 -2.47
N SER A 20 10.07 14.07 -1.51
CA SER A 20 9.76 13.39 -0.24
C SER A 20 8.62 14.12 0.49
N GLY A 21 7.76 13.37 1.17
CA GLY A 21 6.60 13.93 1.87
C GLY A 21 5.52 14.45 0.91
N LEU A 22 5.40 13.89 -0.29
CA LEU A 22 4.34 14.25 -1.23
C LEU A 22 2.96 13.95 -0.63
N HIS A 23 2.09 14.95 -0.56
CA HIS A 23 0.73 14.80 -0.07
C HIS A 23 -0.26 14.86 -1.23
N VAL A 24 -0.90 13.73 -1.53
CA VAL A 24 -1.87 13.58 -2.61
C VAL A 24 -3.28 13.65 -2.04
N GLU A 25 -4.12 14.51 -2.61
CA GLU A 25 -5.55 14.54 -2.29
C GLU A 25 -6.28 13.37 -2.97
N GLY A 26 -7.29 12.79 -2.32
CA GLY A 26 -8.11 11.74 -2.94
C GLY A 26 -7.34 10.47 -3.33
N TYR A 27 -7.71 9.87 -4.46
CA TYR A 27 -7.25 8.54 -4.90
C TYR A 27 -6.07 8.66 -5.84
N LEU A 28 -5.00 7.89 -5.60
CA LEU A 28 -3.82 7.84 -6.44
C LEU A 28 -3.80 6.56 -7.29
N TYR A 29 -3.79 6.75 -8.59
CA TYR A 29 -3.92 5.70 -9.60
C TYR A 29 -2.60 5.52 -10.36
N LEU A 30 -1.87 4.44 -10.05
CA LEU A 30 -0.59 4.09 -10.66
C LEU A 30 -0.62 2.73 -11.38
N HIS A 31 -1.82 2.23 -11.71
CA HIS A 31 -1.97 0.95 -12.39
C HIS A 31 -1.14 0.85 -13.67
N GLY A 32 -0.52 -0.31 -13.89
CA GLY A 32 0.26 -0.62 -15.09
C GLY A 32 1.51 0.22 -15.26
N CYS A 33 1.91 1.01 -14.26
CA CYS A 33 3.10 1.85 -14.34
C CYS A 33 4.35 1.00 -14.12
N THR A 34 4.80 0.33 -15.19
CA THR A 34 5.90 -0.63 -15.19
C THR A 34 7.28 0.01 -15.07
N SER A 35 7.39 1.34 -15.15
CA SER A 35 8.65 2.06 -14.96
C SER A 35 8.90 2.51 -13.51
N ILE A 36 7.91 2.38 -12.62
CA ILE A 36 8.05 2.79 -11.22
C ILE A 36 8.88 1.73 -10.48
N ASN A 37 10.06 2.13 -10.01
CA ASN A 37 10.91 1.26 -9.20
C ASN A 37 10.68 1.44 -7.68
N SER A 38 10.31 2.66 -7.28
CA SER A 38 9.97 3.05 -5.90
C SER A 38 9.04 4.27 -5.90
N LEU A 39 8.35 4.51 -4.78
CA LEU A 39 7.57 5.72 -4.54
C LEU A 39 8.37 6.70 -3.65
N PRO A 40 8.03 8.00 -3.62
CA PRO A 40 8.73 8.96 -2.77
C PRO A 40 8.56 8.63 -1.28
N GLU A 41 9.64 8.78 -0.50
CA GLU A 41 9.62 8.60 0.96
C GLU A 41 8.56 9.48 1.63
N GLY A 42 7.83 8.93 2.60
CA GLY A 42 6.76 9.65 3.31
C GLY A 42 5.57 10.05 2.43
N LEU A 43 5.31 9.34 1.31
CA LEU A 43 4.11 9.55 0.49
C LEU A 43 2.84 9.44 1.35
N HIS A 44 2.01 10.48 1.30
CA HIS A 44 0.72 10.52 1.97
C HIS A 44 -0.42 10.58 0.94
N VAL A 45 -1.29 9.57 0.91
CA VAL A 45 -2.44 9.50 0.02
C VAL A 45 -3.73 9.69 0.81
N GLY A 46 -4.53 10.69 0.43
CA GLY A 46 -5.77 11.07 1.11
C GLY A 46 -6.93 10.06 0.96
N GLY A 47 -6.81 9.08 0.08
CA GLY A 47 -7.78 8.00 -0.12
C GLY A 47 -7.10 6.70 -0.53
N TYR A 48 -7.54 6.07 -1.62
CA TYR A 48 -7.01 4.78 -2.10
C TYR A 48 -5.73 4.91 -2.92
N LEU A 49 -4.85 3.91 -2.82
CA LEU A 49 -3.64 3.79 -3.64
C LEU A 49 -3.70 2.51 -4.48
N TYR A 50 -3.68 2.67 -5.80
CA TYR A 50 -3.71 1.56 -6.75
C TYR A 50 -2.37 1.41 -7.47
N LEU A 51 -1.65 0.32 -7.19
CA LEU A 51 -0.36 -0.03 -7.79
C LEU A 51 -0.45 -1.30 -8.66
N VAL A 52 -1.65 -1.72 -9.03
CA VAL A 52 -1.89 -2.96 -9.76
C VAL A 52 -1.06 -3.02 -11.06
N GLY A 53 -0.24 -4.05 -11.22
CA GLY A 53 0.60 -4.25 -12.40
C GLY A 53 1.86 -3.37 -12.46
N CYS A 54 2.30 -2.77 -11.35
CA CYS A 54 3.61 -2.11 -11.27
C CYS A 54 4.73 -3.16 -11.18
N THR A 55 5.04 -3.82 -12.30
CA THR A 55 5.93 -4.99 -12.32
C THR A 55 7.38 -4.69 -11.97
N SER A 56 7.85 -3.44 -12.09
CA SER A 56 9.22 -3.05 -11.70
C SER A 56 9.32 -2.50 -10.28
N LEU A 57 8.20 -2.38 -9.55
CA LEU A 57 8.19 -1.86 -8.19
C LEU A 57 8.90 -2.85 -7.27
N LYS A 58 10.03 -2.46 -6.70
CA LYS A 58 10.88 -3.35 -5.88
C LYS A 58 10.57 -3.25 -4.39
N SER A 59 10.17 -2.06 -3.95
CA SER A 59 9.86 -1.75 -2.56
C SER A 59 8.84 -0.62 -2.48
N LEU A 60 8.10 -0.58 -1.38
CA LEU A 60 7.36 0.61 -0.97
C LEU A 60 8.23 1.40 0.03
N PRO A 61 8.12 2.75 0.05
CA PRO A 61 8.87 3.59 0.96
C PRO A 61 8.45 3.37 2.41
N GLU A 62 9.38 3.63 3.34
CA GLU A 62 9.08 3.65 4.76
C GLU A 62 8.24 4.89 5.11
N GLY A 63 7.43 4.80 6.16
CA GLY A 63 6.56 5.90 6.60
C GLY A 63 5.46 6.29 5.60
N MET A 64 5.16 5.44 4.60
CA MET A 64 4.07 5.67 3.67
C MET A 64 2.72 5.62 4.39
N HIS A 65 1.84 6.57 4.09
CA HIS A 65 0.51 6.67 4.69
C HIS A 65 -0.57 6.69 3.60
N VAL A 66 -1.50 5.74 3.66
CA VAL A 66 -2.68 5.65 2.79
C VAL A 66 -3.92 5.70 3.67
N ARG A 67 -4.73 6.74 3.53
CA ARG A 67 -5.94 6.88 4.38
C ARG A 67 -6.97 5.78 4.09
N GLY A 68 -7.07 5.34 2.84
CA GLY A 68 -7.94 4.24 2.43
C GLY A 68 -7.20 2.90 2.33
N SER A 69 -7.69 2.01 1.47
CA SER A 69 -7.05 0.75 1.07
C SER A 69 -5.91 0.91 0.06
N LEU A 70 -5.02 -0.08 0.07
CA LEU A 70 -3.86 -0.23 -0.81
C LEU A 70 -4.01 -1.49 -1.67
N TYR A 71 -3.87 -1.34 -2.99
CA TYR A 71 -4.01 -2.43 -3.96
C TYR A 71 -2.68 -2.73 -4.66
N LEU A 72 -2.14 -3.94 -4.44
CA LEU A 72 -0.81 -4.42 -4.86
C LEU A 72 -0.91 -5.77 -5.59
N PHE A 73 -1.76 -5.84 -6.61
CA PHE A 73 -1.85 -7.04 -7.45
C PHE A 73 -0.88 -6.98 -8.62
N LYS A 74 -0.37 -8.12 -9.07
CA LYS A 74 0.58 -8.26 -10.19
C LYS A 74 1.84 -7.40 -10.03
N CYS A 75 2.27 -7.16 -8.80
CA CYS A 75 3.51 -6.43 -8.49
C CYS A 75 4.68 -7.42 -8.35
N THR A 76 5.05 -8.06 -9.46
CA THR A 76 5.91 -9.27 -9.44
C THR A 76 7.33 -9.07 -8.87
N SER A 77 7.87 -7.84 -8.94
CA SER A 77 9.17 -7.48 -8.35
C SER A 77 9.09 -7.10 -6.88
N LEU A 78 7.91 -6.82 -6.34
CA LEU A 78 7.72 -6.46 -4.95
C LEU A 78 7.78 -7.74 -4.11
N LYS A 79 8.77 -7.84 -3.22
CA LYS A 79 8.99 -9.06 -2.44
C LYS A 79 8.52 -8.98 -1.00
N ARG A 80 8.42 -7.79 -0.44
CA ARG A 80 8.02 -7.56 0.96
C ARG A 80 7.43 -6.17 1.12
N LEU A 81 6.59 -6.02 2.14
CA LEU A 81 6.14 -4.70 2.59
C LEU A 81 7.16 -4.09 3.58
N PRO A 82 7.30 -2.76 3.61
CA PRO A 82 8.09 -2.07 4.62
C PRO A 82 7.44 -2.20 6.01
N TYR A 83 8.23 -2.05 7.06
CA TYR A 83 7.76 -2.22 8.44
C TYR A 83 6.84 -1.07 8.88
N SER A 84 7.08 0.15 8.38
CA SER A 84 6.40 1.37 8.85
C SER A 84 5.31 1.90 7.91
N ILE A 85 4.59 1.02 7.21
CA ILE A 85 3.44 1.42 6.38
C ILE A 85 2.18 1.62 7.23
N HIS A 86 1.46 2.71 6.98
CA HIS A 86 0.13 2.95 7.54
C HIS A 86 -0.94 2.90 6.47
N VAL A 87 -1.91 2.00 6.62
CA VAL A 87 -3.07 1.88 5.72
C VAL A 87 -4.33 1.92 6.57
N GLY A 88 -5.19 2.92 6.37
CA GLY A 88 -6.42 3.08 7.14
C GLY A 88 -7.52 2.09 6.74
N GLY A 89 -7.45 1.56 5.52
CA GLY A 89 -8.30 0.49 5.00
C GLY A 89 -7.60 -0.86 4.96
N SER A 90 -7.87 -1.65 3.93
CA SER A 90 -7.28 -2.98 3.74
C SER A 90 -6.06 -2.93 2.81
N ILE A 91 -5.14 -3.86 2.97
CA ILE A 91 -4.10 -4.15 1.97
C ILE A 91 -4.57 -5.36 1.17
N LEU A 92 -4.73 -5.18 -0.14
CA LEU A 92 -5.09 -6.24 -1.07
C LEU A 92 -3.90 -6.52 -1.97
N CYS A 93 -3.35 -7.73 -1.92
CA CYS A 93 -2.14 -8.11 -2.64
C CYS A 93 -2.19 -9.57 -3.10
N ASP A 94 -1.26 -9.95 -3.98
CA ASP A 94 -1.12 -11.34 -4.39
C ASP A 94 -0.64 -12.22 -3.21
N PRO A 95 -1.06 -13.50 -3.12
CA PRO A 95 -0.70 -14.40 -2.02
C PRO A 95 0.81 -14.52 -1.78
N GLU A 96 1.63 -14.44 -2.82
CA GLU A 96 3.09 -14.55 -2.72
C GLU A 96 3.73 -13.42 -1.90
N LEU A 97 3.06 -12.27 -1.79
CA LEU A 97 3.51 -11.16 -0.95
C LEU A 97 3.16 -11.38 0.53
N ILE A 98 2.12 -12.20 0.81
CA ILE A 98 1.65 -12.50 2.16
C ILE A 98 2.69 -13.34 2.93
N GLU A 99 3.31 -14.31 2.26
CA GLU A 99 4.34 -15.17 2.85
C GLU A 99 5.59 -14.38 3.30
N ASN A 100 5.77 -13.16 2.78
CA ASN A 100 6.91 -12.29 3.05
C ASN A 100 6.52 -11.04 3.86
N LEU A 101 5.36 -11.06 4.50
CA LEU A 101 4.97 -10.00 5.43
C LEU A 101 5.90 -10.02 6.64
N PRO A 102 6.30 -8.85 7.17
CA PRO A 102 6.99 -8.78 8.45
C PRO A 102 6.02 -9.18 9.57
N TYR A 103 5.86 -10.49 9.79
CA TYR A 103 4.86 -11.03 10.73
C TYR A 103 5.33 -11.05 12.19
N GLU A 104 6.46 -10.44 12.53
CA GLU A 104 7.03 -10.54 13.89
C GLU A 104 6.58 -9.45 14.86
N ASP A 105 6.01 -8.34 14.37
CA ASP A 105 5.46 -7.27 15.21
C ASP A 105 4.06 -6.90 14.73
N LEU A 106 3.04 -7.62 15.21
CA LEU A 106 1.64 -7.19 15.10
C LEU A 106 1.31 -6.28 16.30
N PRO A 107 1.51 -4.94 16.25
CA PRO A 107 0.80 -4.08 17.17
C PRO A 107 -0.67 -4.16 16.78
N LEU A 108 -1.48 -4.78 17.64
CA LEU A 108 -2.92 -4.66 17.94
C LEU A 108 -3.82 -3.65 17.17
N TYR A 109 -3.53 -3.30 15.93
CA TYR A 109 -4.17 -2.24 15.17
C TYR A 109 -4.52 -2.75 13.78
N MET A 110 -5.83 -2.72 13.53
CA MET A 110 -6.46 -2.55 12.23
C MET A 110 -6.58 -3.79 11.36
N GLY A 111 -7.69 -4.49 11.58
CA GLY A 111 -8.70 -4.55 10.52
C GLY A 111 -8.35 -5.34 9.25
N LEU A 112 -7.39 -6.27 9.31
CA LEU A 112 -7.23 -7.30 8.30
C LEU A 112 -8.46 -8.23 8.32
N LYS A 113 -9.58 -7.79 7.76
CA LYS A 113 -10.66 -8.69 7.34
C LYS A 113 -10.20 -9.36 6.07
N TRP A 114 -9.62 -10.54 6.24
CA TRP A 114 -9.44 -11.51 5.17
C TRP A 114 -10.82 -12.01 4.72
N ASP A 115 -11.32 -11.52 3.60
CA ASP A 115 -12.36 -12.23 2.85
C ASP A 115 -11.69 -12.99 1.70
N ASN A 116 -11.38 -14.24 1.97
CA ASN A 116 -10.93 -15.21 0.98
C ASN A 116 -11.70 -16.51 1.20
N GLN A 117 -13.04 -16.45 1.35
CA GLN A 117 -13.91 -17.64 1.47
C GLN A 117 -13.44 -18.75 2.44
N LYS A 118 -12.59 -18.40 3.42
CA LYS A 118 -12.14 -19.17 4.57
C LYS A 118 -11.75 -18.16 5.65
N THR A 119 -12.73 -17.85 6.48
CA THR A 119 -12.62 -17.25 7.81
C THR A 119 -11.42 -17.80 8.57
N PHE A 120 -10.58 -16.92 9.11
CA PHE A 120 -9.88 -17.21 10.35
C PHE A 120 -10.31 -16.17 11.38
N ASP A 121 -11.57 -16.27 11.76
CA ASP A 121 -12.08 -15.71 12.99
C ASP A 121 -11.65 -16.64 14.13
N LYS A 122 -10.74 -16.17 14.99
CA LYS A 122 -10.41 -16.83 16.26
C LYS A 122 -10.96 -16.09 17.47
N ARG A 123 -12.00 -15.25 17.31
CA ARG A 123 -12.68 -14.55 18.41
C ARG A 123 -14.06 -15.10 18.79
N LEU A 124 -14.37 -16.34 18.44
CA LEU A 124 -15.55 -17.07 18.95
C LEU A 124 -15.28 -18.51 19.42
N GLU A 125 -14.10 -18.80 19.98
CA GLU A 125 -13.89 -20.01 20.80
C GLU A 125 -13.61 -19.65 22.26
N GLY A 126 -14.51 -18.87 22.87
CA GLY A 126 -14.39 -18.47 24.27
C GLY A 126 -15.63 -17.85 24.88
N ALA A 127 -16.81 -18.25 24.42
CA ALA A 127 -18.09 -17.94 25.06
C ALA A 127 -18.90 -19.23 25.26
N LEU A 128 -18.44 -20.03 26.23
CA LEU A 128 -19.26 -20.84 27.12
C LEU A 128 -18.76 -20.60 28.54
#